data_AF-A0A3N0E6N9-F1
#
_entry.id   AF-A0A3N0E6N9-F1
#
_cell.length_a   1.000
_cell.length_b   1.000
_cell.length_c   1.000
_cell.angle_alpha   90.00
_cell.angle_beta   90.00
_cell.angle_gamma   90.00
#
_symmetry.space_group_name_H-M   'P 1'
#
loop_
_entity.id
_entity.type
_entity.pdbx_description
1 polymer ?
#
loop_
_entity_poly.entity_id
_entity_poly.type
_entity_poly.pdbx_seq_one_letter_code
_entity_poly.pdbx_strand_id
1 'polypeptide(L)'
;MRQRLLVTVIIGVLTLQVTVPLVQLLRGDLPARFGWQMYSASPEWPTIEVVDTDDNVTALDESDIRKNRGEMRADERLANALCRENPDVVQVRVHHGDTVQSFDCSAP
;
A
#
# COMPACT_ATOMS: atom_id res chain seq x y z
N MET A 1 34.37 -1.27 45.58
CA MET A 1 34.82 -0.77 44.25
C MET A 1 34.13 -1.48 43.08
N ARG A 2 34.11 -2.83 43.03
CA ARG A 2 33.47 -3.62 41.96
C ARG A 2 31.99 -3.31 41.70
N GLN A 3 31.19 -3.11 42.76
CA GLN A 3 29.76 -2.81 42.63
C GLN A 3 29.46 -1.45 42.00
N ARG A 4 30.28 -0.43 42.30
CA ARG A 4 30.15 0.90 41.67
C ARG A 4 30.45 0.85 40.18
N LEU A 5 31.46 0.07 39.79
CA LEU A 5 31.82 -0.12 38.38
C LEU A 5 30.72 -0.83 37.59
N LEU A 6 30.09 -1.85 38.18
CA LEU A 6 28.93 -2.54 37.61
C LEU A 6 27.74 -1.59 37.38
N VAL A 7 27.40 -0.78 38.37
CA VAL A 7 26.30 0.20 38.25
C VAL A 7 26.57 1.20 37.13
N THR A 8 27.80 1.72 37.03
CA THR A 8 28.18 2.64 35.95
C THR A 8 28.06 1.98 34.57
N VAL A 9 28.48 0.72 34.43
CA VAL A 9 28.37 -0.02 33.16
C VAL A 9 26.90 -0.24 32.78
N ILE A 10 26.07 -0.66 33.72
CA ILE A 10 24.63 -0.89 33.48
C ILE A 10 23.94 0.41 33.02
N ILE A 11 24.19 1.53 33.72
CA ILE A 11 23.63 2.83 33.35
C ILE A 11 24.12 3.25 31.96
N GLY A 12 25.39 3.04 31.65
CA GLY A 12 25.95 3.32 30.33
C GLY A 12 25.24 2.53 29.21
N VAL A 13 25.03 1.23 29.41
CA VAL A 13 24.34 0.37 28.44
C VAL A 13 22.88 0.80 28.25
N LEU A 14 22.15 1.04 29.34
CA LEU A 14 20.76 1.50 29.28
C LEU A 14 20.64 2.85 28.57
N THR A 15 21.56 3.77 28.85
CA THR A 15 21.59 5.08 28.19
C THR A 15 21.83 4.93 26.69
N LEU A 16 22.76 4.06 26.28
CA LEU A 16 23.04 3.78 24.87
C LEU A 16 21.81 3.19 24.15
N GLN A 17 21.12 2.25 24.79
CA GLN A 17 19.94 1.58 24.24
C GLN A 17 18.76 2.53 24.00
N VAL A 18 18.64 3.60 24.79
CA VAL A 18 17.58 4.61 24.60
C VAL A 18 18.00 5.71 23.64
N THR A 19 19.24 6.20 23.78
CA THR A 19 19.72 7.36 23.01
C THR A 19 19.92 7.03 21.53
N VAL A 20 20.42 5.84 21.18
CA VAL A 20 20.67 5.48 19.77
C VAL A 20 19.36 5.44 18.95
N PRO A 21 18.30 4.72 19.36
CA PRO A 21 17.03 4.72 18.64
C PRO A 21 16.38 6.11 18.63
N LEU A 22 16.46 6.86 19.74
CA LEU A 22 15.90 8.20 19.81
C LEU A 22 16.57 9.16 18.82
N VAL A 23 17.89 9.10 18.69
CA VAL A 23 18.62 9.90 17.70
C VAL A 23 18.30 9.45 16.28
N GLN A 24 18.15 8.15 16.02
CA GLN A 24 17.70 7.64 14.72
C GLN A 24 16.29 8.14 14.37
N LEU A 25 15.36 8.14 15.32
CA LEU A 25 14.01 8.67 15.13
C LEU A 25 13.99 10.18 14.88
N LEU A 26 14.88 10.94 15.52
CA LEU A 26 14.89 12.40 15.45
C LEU A 26 15.77 12.98 14.33
N ARG A 27 16.76 12.22 13.83
CA ARG A 27 17.75 12.71 12.86
C ARG A 27 17.89 11.85 11.60
N GLY A 28 17.35 10.63 11.59
CA GLY A 28 17.44 9.74 10.44
C GLY A 28 16.29 9.98 9.48
N ASP A 29 16.57 9.88 8.18
CA ASP A 29 15.55 9.46 7.22
C ASP A 29 14.92 8.16 7.76
N LEU A 30 13.58 8.08 7.75
CA LEU A 30 12.88 6.86 8.18
C LEU A 30 13.55 5.65 7.51
N PRO A 31 13.78 4.54 8.24
CA PRO A 31 14.47 3.40 7.69
C PRO A 31 13.85 3.04 6.36
N ALA A 32 14.67 2.97 5.30
CA ALA A 32 14.25 2.45 4.01
C ALA A 32 13.49 1.15 4.29
N ARG A 33 12.28 1.03 3.74
CA ARG A 33 11.33 -0.07 4.00
C ARG A 33 12.06 -1.43 3.88
N PHE A 34 12.59 -1.93 4.99
CA PHE A 34 13.43 -3.13 5.00
C PHE A 34 12.52 -4.33 5.21
N GLY A 35 12.46 -5.18 4.18
CA GLY A 35 11.89 -6.51 4.25
C GLY A 35 10.80 -6.74 3.22
N TRP A 36 10.95 -7.82 2.46
CA TRP A 36 9.92 -8.43 1.59
C TRP A 36 8.58 -8.68 2.33
N GLN A 37 8.57 -8.71 3.67
CA GLN A 37 7.38 -8.82 4.52
C GLN A 37 6.68 -7.47 4.81
N MET A 38 7.25 -6.36 4.35
CA MET A 38 6.69 -5.01 4.47
C MET A 38 6.38 -4.40 3.08
N TYR A 39 6.31 -5.23 2.03
CA TYR A 39 5.88 -4.85 0.68
C TYR A 39 4.35 -4.92 0.56
N SER A 40 3.66 -4.01 1.23
CA SER A 40 2.35 -3.54 0.73
C SER A 40 2.43 -2.13 0.15
N ALA A 41 3.63 -1.53 0.15
CA ALA A 41 3.82 -0.22 -0.43
C ALA A 41 4.26 -0.33 -1.90
N SER A 42 3.34 -0.74 -2.76
CA SER A 42 3.37 -0.20 -4.13
C SER A 42 3.22 1.33 -3.99
N PRO A 43 4.17 2.13 -4.45
CA PRO A 43 4.12 3.58 -4.28
C PRO A 43 2.99 4.23 -5.08
N GLU A 44 2.48 3.54 -6.10
CA GLU A 44 1.37 3.98 -6.94
C GLU A 44 0.24 2.97 -6.80
N TRP A 45 -0.90 3.48 -6.35
CA TRP A 45 -2.15 2.73 -6.26
C TRP A 45 -2.81 2.71 -7.63
N PRO A 46 -3.43 1.59 -8.01
CA PRO A 46 -4.15 1.56 -9.26
C PRO A 46 -5.31 2.55 -9.24
N THR A 47 -5.49 3.31 -10.32
CA THR A 47 -6.72 4.10 -10.53
C THR A 47 -7.68 3.30 -11.37
N ILE A 48 -8.95 3.21 -10.98
CA ILE A 48 -9.97 2.46 -11.72
C ILE A 48 -10.91 3.44 -12.41
N GLU A 49 -11.06 3.24 -13.70
CA GLU A 49 -12.05 3.93 -14.52
C GLU A 49 -13.07 2.93 -15.05
N VAL A 50 -14.32 3.35 -15.02
CA VAL A 50 -15.44 2.58 -15.54
C VAL A 50 -16.01 3.35 -16.71
N VAL A 51 -16.17 2.66 -17.84
CA VAL A 51 -16.78 3.19 -19.05
C VAL A 51 -18.17 2.60 -19.18
N ASP A 52 -19.17 3.48 -19.25
CA ASP A 52 -20.58 3.13 -19.45
C ASP A 52 -20.90 2.91 -20.94
N THR A 53 -22.02 2.27 -21.24
CA THR A 53 -22.69 2.20 -22.54
C THR A 53 -22.85 3.54 -23.25
N ASP A 54 -22.99 4.63 -22.50
CA ASP A 54 -23.08 6.01 -23.01
C ASP A 54 -21.70 6.66 -23.27
N ASP A 55 -20.61 5.88 -23.23
CA ASP A 55 -19.21 6.33 -23.34
C ASP A 55 -18.79 7.31 -22.22
N ASN A 56 -19.56 7.34 -21.12
CA ASN A 56 -19.24 8.13 -19.95
C ASN A 56 -18.14 7.44 -19.14
N VAL A 57 -17.08 8.18 -18.82
CA VAL A 57 -15.96 7.70 -18.00
C VAL A 57 -16.12 8.19 -16.57
N THR A 58 -16.26 7.25 -15.64
CA THR A 58 -16.32 7.53 -14.21
C THR A 58 -15.08 6.98 -13.53
N ALA A 59 -14.29 7.86 -12.90
CA ALA A 59 -13.19 7.45 -12.04
C ALA A 59 -13.74 7.01 -10.68
N LEU A 60 -13.46 5.77 -10.28
CA LEU A 60 -13.76 5.28 -8.95
C LEU A 60 -12.57 5.61 -8.05
N ASP A 61 -12.77 6.59 -7.15
CA ASP A 61 -11.78 6.89 -6.10
C ASP A 61 -11.83 5.77 -5.06
N GLU A 62 -10.82 4.90 -5.06
CA GLU A 62 -10.75 3.66 -4.28
C GLU A 62 -10.64 3.87 -2.76
N SER A 63 -11.06 5.01 -2.19
CA SER A 63 -11.00 5.25 -0.74
C SER A 63 -11.73 4.20 0.11
N ASP A 64 -12.72 3.51 -0.48
CA ASP A 64 -13.50 2.46 0.17
C ASP A 64 -12.96 1.04 -0.05
N ILE A 65 -12.24 0.79 -1.14
CA ILE A 65 -11.53 -0.48 -1.40
C ILE A 65 -10.19 -0.52 -0.62
N ARG A 66 -9.70 0.67 -0.25
CA ARG A 66 -8.39 1.03 0.33
C ARG A 66 -7.91 0.32 1.59
N LYS A 67 -8.74 -0.35 2.39
CA LYS A 67 -8.32 -0.69 3.77
C LYS A 67 -7.61 -2.02 3.96
N ASN A 68 -7.73 -3.00 3.05
CA ASN A 68 -7.44 -4.39 3.42
C ASN A 68 -6.62 -5.24 2.43
N ARG A 69 -6.21 -4.78 1.24
CA ARG A 69 -5.66 -5.70 0.22
C ARG A 69 -4.60 -5.11 -0.72
N GLY A 70 -3.49 -4.60 -0.16
CA GLY A 70 -2.34 -4.15 -0.97
C GLY A 70 -1.53 -5.29 -1.61
N GLU A 71 -1.74 -6.55 -1.20
CA GLU A 71 -0.89 -7.69 -1.59
C GLU A 71 -1.52 -8.69 -2.59
N MET A 72 -2.78 -8.52 -2.99
CA MET A 72 -3.42 -9.37 -4.01
C MET A 72 -3.73 -8.55 -5.25
N ARG A 73 -3.15 -8.91 -6.40
CA ARG A 73 -3.63 -8.46 -7.72
C ARG A 73 -5.04 -9.00 -7.89
N ALA A 74 -6.03 -8.17 -7.57
CA ALA A 74 -7.44 -8.52 -7.60
C ALA A 74 -8.17 -7.88 -8.79
N ASP A 75 -7.44 -7.18 -9.65
CA ASP A 75 -7.92 -6.38 -10.78
C ASP A 75 -8.95 -7.13 -11.63
N GLU A 76 -8.65 -8.38 -12.01
CA GLU A 76 -9.57 -9.23 -12.79
C GLU A 76 -10.84 -9.61 -12.02
N ARG A 77 -10.72 -9.92 -10.72
CA ARG A 77 -11.89 -10.25 -9.88
C ARG A 77 -12.75 -9.01 -9.62
N LEU A 78 -12.12 -7.86 -9.47
CA LEU A 78 -12.78 -6.58 -9.26
C LEU A 78 -13.50 -6.13 -10.54
N ALA A 79 -12.83 -6.20 -11.70
CA ALA A 79 -13.45 -5.96 -12.99
C ALA A 79 -14.66 -6.88 -13.21
N ASN A 80 -14.51 -8.19 -12.98
CA ASN A 80 -15.63 -9.13 -13.07
C ASN A 80 -16.78 -8.82 -12.10
N ALA A 81 -16.49 -8.36 -10.88
CA ALA A 81 -17.53 -7.95 -9.94
C ALA A 81 -18.25 -6.69 -10.43
N LEU A 82 -17.51 -5.67 -10.88
CA LEU A 82 -18.05 -4.42 -11.42
C LEU A 82 -18.93 -4.67 -12.65
N CYS A 83 -18.48 -5.51 -13.58
CA CYS A 83 -19.26 -5.90 -14.77
C CYS A 83 -20.57 -6.64 -14.40
N ARG A 84 -20.57 -7.47 -13.35
CA ARG A 84 -21.78 -8.19 -12.91
C ARG A 84 -22.76 -7.32 -12.13
N GLU A 85 -22.26 -6.42 -11.31
CA GLU A 85 -23.09 -5.58 -10.44
C GLU A 85 -23.66 -4.37 -11.17
N ASN A 86 -22.99 -3.91 -12.22
CA ASN A 86 -23.39 -2.73 -12.99
C ASN A 86 -23.55 -3.10 -14.48
N PRO A 87 -24.78 -3.43 -14.93
CA PRO A 87 -25.03 -3.88 -16.30
C PRO A 87 -24.77 -2.80 -17.35
N ASP A 88 -24.72 -1.53 -16.94
CA ASP A 88 -24.45 -0.38 -17.80
C ASP A 88 -22.95 -0.21 -18.07
N VAL A 89 -22.08 -0.97 -17.40
CA VAL A 89 -20.63 -0.91 -17.61
C VAL A 89 -20.24 -1.77 -18.80
N VAL A 90 -19.58 -1.17 -19.79
CA VAL A 90 -19.05 -1.88 -20.97
C VAL A 90 -17.57 -2.23 -20.83
N GLN A 91 -16.80 -1.41 -20.09
CA GLN A 91 -15.36 -1.60 -19.95
C GLN A 91 -14.86 -1.08 -18.60
N VAL A 92 -13.94 -1.81 -17.97
CA VAL A 92 -13.22 -1.40 -16.77
C VAL A 92 -11.74 -1.23 -17.11
N ARG A 93 -11.15 -0.08 -16.78
CA ARG A 93 -9.72 0.22 -16.99
C ARG A 93 -9.04 0.39 -15.65
N VAL A 94 -7.95 -0.34 -15.44
CA VAL A 94 -7.14 -0.29 -14.23
C VAL A 94 -5.77 0.27 -14.60
N HIS A 95 -5.43 1.42 -14.03
CA HIS A 95 -4.20 2.17 -14.31
C HIS A 95 -3.17 1.93 -13.21
N HIS A 96 -2.09 1.21 -13.51
CA HIS A 96 -0.93 1.00 -12.63
C HIS A 96 0.24 1.86 -13.11
N GLY A 97 0.36 3.08 -12.60
CA GLY A 97 1.33 4.05 -13.13
C GLY A 97 1.07 4.31 -14.62
N ASP A 98 2.06 4.03 -15.48
CA ASP A 98 1.94 4.18 -16.94
C ASP A 98 1.26 2.98 -17.64
N THR A 99 0.92 1.92 -16.90
CA THR A 99 0.34 0.70 -17.50
C THR A 99 -1.18 0.71 -17.35
N VAL A 100 -1.90 0.58 -18.46
CA VAL A 100 -3.36 0.45 -18.46
C VAL A 100 -3.75 -0.98 -18.78
N GLN A 101 -4.55 -1.59 -17.90
CA GLN A 101 -5.16 -2.88 -18.14
C GLN A 101 -6.67 -2.70 -18.34
N SER A 102 -7.18 -3.09 -19.51
CA SER A 102 -8.60 -3.01 -19.84
C SER A 102 -9.27 -4.37 -19.76
N PHE A 103 -10.47 -4.40 -19.19
CA PHE A 103 -11.34 -5.58 -19.10
C PHE A 103 -12.68 -5.24 -19.75
N ASP A 104 -13.08 -6.02 -20.74
CA ASP A 104 -14.36 -5.84 -21.43
C ASP A 104 -15.46 -6.61 -20.71
N CYS A 105 -16.54 -5.90 -20.35
CA CYS A 105 -17.71 -6.49 -19.70
C CYS A 105 -18.69 -7.11 -20.71
N SER A 106 -18.39 -7.00 -22.02
CA SER A 106 -19.24 -7.48 -23.11
C SER A 106 -19.10 -8.99 -23.38
N ALA A 107 -18.19 -9.69 -22.71
CA ALA A 107 -17.98 -11.13 -22.86
C ALA A 107 -18.57 -11.90 -21.65
N PRO A 108 -19.41 -12.93 -21.90
CA PRO A 108 -20.08 -13.73 -20.87
C PRO A 108 -19.14 -14.66 -20.09
#